data_AF-A0A3M1JK75-F1
#
_entry.id   AF-A0A3M1JK75-F1
#
_cell.length_a   1.000
_cell.length_b   1.000
_cell.length_c   1.000
_cell.angle_alpha   90.00
_cell.angle_beta   90.00
_cell.angle_gamma   90.00
#
_symmetry.space_group_name_H-M   'P 1'
#
loop_
_entity.id
_entity.type
_entity.pdbx_description
1 polymer ?
#
loop_
_entity_poly.entity_id
_entity_poly.type
_entity_poly.pdbx_seq_one_letter_code
_entity_poly.pdbx_strand_id
1 'polypeptide(L)'
;MKKRGMLVFALFSILIIGLFLAGCGGKEEPKQAAQQPAPECAVDSDCSAKAQGVCDEASCVSGTCIVNTKENCCGNGVCEEESENVCSCPSDCETGCEGHVEFKTPSGAIQKSKYFNYGCIGSQCGIKYNPSEIKPHQAYHDLRQDNLVIGMTASYIQPFEINHGSVGIELQLKDYNAELVALPVFISEVRVMENSLLLGRVKGADWTLDSIGDSISIEVPISYSMAMPEEQKTVTIQIDYQVMKLKKISVRDENGRQQYDEFGQPVYTYINDTLKINTFIQTLAERIYFIDPNYDKVKVDFSQE
;
A
#
# COMPACT_ATOMS: atom_id res chain seq x y z
N MET A 1 45.99 7.64 -19.66
CA MET A 1 45.78 7.25 -21.07
C MET A 1 44.57 7.99 -21.63
N LYS A 2 44.72 8.58 -22.84
CA LYS A 2 43.73 8.94 -23.90
C LYS A 2 42.24 9.01 -23.54
N LYS A 3 41.41 9.93 -24.04
CA LYS A 3 41.49 11.19 -24.82
C LYS A 3 40.00 11.56 -25.04
N ARG A 4 39.66 12.86 -24.92
CA ARG A 4 38.70 13.65 -25.77
C ARG A 4 37.21 13.19 -25.81
N GLY A 5 36.22 14.07 -25.96
CA GLY A 5 36.24 15.48 -26.26
C GLY A 5 34.84 16.11 -26.27
N MET A 6 34.83 17.40 -25.94
CA MET A 6 34.09 18.52 -26.53
C MET A 6 33.15 18.20 -27.70
N LEU A 7 31.88 18.62 -27.60
CA LEU A 7 31.11 19.06 -28.76
C LEU A 7 30.22 20.24 -28.39
N VAL A 8 30.41 21.31 -29.17
CA VAL A 8 29.77 22.62 -29.14
C VAL A 8 28.76 22.65 -30.29
N PHE A 9 27.54 23.14 -30.07
CA PHE A 9 26.62 23.66 -31.09
C PHE A 9 25.96 24.90 -30.45
N ALA A 10 26.21 26.16 -30.81
CA ALA A 10 26.28 26.87 -32.09
C ALA A 10 24.93 26.97 -32.82
N LEU A 11 24.22 28.08 -32.52
CA LEU A 11 23.59 29.04 -33.45
C LEU A 11 22.72 28.51 -34.61
N PHE A 12 21.44 28.88 -34.61
CA PHE A 12 20.74 29.29 -35.84
C PHE A 12 19.79 30.46 -35.58
N SER A 13 20.23 31.64 -36.02
CA SER A 13 19.42 32.82 -36.30
C SER A 13 18.67 32.59 -37.61
N ILE A 14 17.36 32.80 -37.66
CA ILE A 14 16.64 33.05 -38.93
C ILE A 14 15.78 34.32 -38.78
N LEU A 15 16.32 35.35 -39.41
CA LEU A 15 15.74 36.63 -39.79
C LEU A 15 14.89 36.39 -41.05
N ILE A 16 13.60 36.73 -41.05
CA ILE A 16 12.81 36.86 -42.28
C ILE A 16 12.31 38.31 -42.39
N ILE A 17 12.95 39.03 -43.30
CA ILE A 17 12.53 40.31 -43.87
C ILE A 17 12.01 40.02 -45.28
N GLY A 18 10.86 40.59 -45.63
CA GLY A 18 10.32 40.69 -46.99
C GLY A 18 8.87 41.15 -46.93
N LEU A 19 8.51 42.44 -47.10
CA LEU A 19 8.72 43.36 -48.22
C LEU A 19 8.04 42.88 -49.54
N PHE A 20 6.74 43.14 -49.67
CA PHE A 20 6.03 43.32 -50.94
C PHE A 20 5.31 44.69 -50.85
N LEU A 21 5.88 45.74 -51.42
CA LEU A 21 5.70 46.21 -52.81
C LEU A 21 4.28 46.74 -53.12
N ALA A 22 4.29 48.05 -53.33
CA ALA A 22 3.27 48.91 -53.90
C ALA A 22 2.65 48.40 -55.22
N GLY A 23 1.39 48.81 -55.43
CA GLY A 23 0.94 49.28 -56.74
C GLY A 23 -0.23 48.51 -57.34
N CYS A 24 -1.44 49.06 -57.23
CA CYS A 24 -2.37 49.20 -58.36
C CYS A 24 -3.55 50.10 -57.96
N GLY A 25 -3.54 51.34 -58.47
CA GLY A 25 -4.72 52.20 -58.47
C GLY A 25 -5.77 51.65 -59.44
N GLY A 26 -6.79 51.01 -58.89
CA GLY A 26 -8.01 50.64 -59.61
C GLY A 26 -9.08 51.69 -59.34
N LYS A 27 -9.66 52.23 -60.41
CA LYS A 27 -10.82 53.13 -60.37
C LYS A 27 -11.97 52.45 -59.63
N GLU A 28 -12.48 53.12 -58.60
CA GLU A 28 -13.65 52.72 -57.85
C GLU A 28 -14.91 52.80 -58.73
N GLU A 29 -15.40 51.63 -59.16
CA GLU A 29 -16.81 51.49 -59.51
C GLU A 29 -17.64 51.65 -58.23
N PRO A 30 -18.74 52.42 -58.24
CA PRO A 30 -19.64 52.52 -57.10
C PRO A 30 -20.26 51.16 -56.82
N LYS A 31 -19.70 50.43 -55.85
CA LYS A 31 -20.30 49.23 -55.27
C LYS A 31 -21.70 49.61 -54.80
N GLN A 32 -22.69 49.00 -55.45
CA GLN A 32 -24.08 49.01 -55.03
C GLN A 32 -24.14 48.79 -53.52
N ALA A 33 -24.83 49.69 -52.82
CA ALA A 33 -25.04 49.63 -51.39
C ALA A 33 -25.49 48.22 -51.00
N ALA A 34 -24.57 47.44 -50.44
CA ALA A 34 -24.85 46.09 -49.98
C ALA A 34 -25.92 46.23 -48.90
N GLN A 35 -27.12 45.68 -49.17
CA GLN A 35 -28.19 45.59 -48.20
C GLN A 35 -27.62 44.95 -46.94
N GLN A 36 -27.49 45.75 -45.87
CA GLN A 36 -27.11 45.22 -44.57
C GLN A 36 -28.14 44.14 -44.21
N PRO A 37 -27.71 42.91 -43.92
CA PRO A 37 -28.63 41.87 -43.46
C PRO A 37 -29.36 42.37 -42.22
N ALA A 38 -30.65 42.05 -42.11
CA ALA A 38 -31.46 42.43 -40.97
C ALA A 38 -30.81 41.90 -39.66
N PRO A 39 -30.86 42.68 -38.56
CA PRO A 39 -30.29 42.25 -37.29
C PRO A 39 -30.97 40.97 -36.82
N GLU A 40 -30.17 40.05 -36.29
CA GLU A 40 -30.60 38.74 -35.82
C GLU A 40 -31.36 38.82 -34.49
N CYS A 41 -31.02 39.79 -33.63
CA CYS A 41 -31.58 39.96 -32.30
C CYS A 41 -31.77 41.44 -31.95
N ALA A 42 -32.69 41.72 -31.02
CA ALA A 42 -32.86 43.03 -30.41
C ALA A 42 -32.51 43.04 -28.92
N VAL A 43 -32.71 41.91 -28.23
CA VAL A 43 -32.42 41.72 -26.80
C VAL A 43 -31.80 40.34 -26.53
N ASP A 44 -31.13 40.17 -25.39
CA ASP A 44 -30.43 38.93 -25.05
C ASP A 44 -31.36 37.70 -25.01
N SER A 45 -32.62 37.88 -24.61
CA SER A 45 -33.60 36.79 -24.58
C SER A 45 -33.87 36.19 -25.96
N ASP A 46 -33.67 36.96 -27.04
CA ASP A 46 -33.82 36.49 -28.42
C ASP A 46 -32.73 35.47 -28.79
N CYS A 47 -31.60 35.49 -28.08
CA CYS A 47 -30.45 34.61 -28.34
C CYS A 47 -30.45 33.32 -27.52
N SER A 48 -31.38 33.14 -26.58
CA SER A 48 -31.43 32.01 -25.65
C SER A 48 -31.41 30.63 -26.33
N ALA A 49 -32.01 30.51 -27.52
CA ALA A 49 -32.01 29.26 -28.29
C ALA A 49 -30.63 28.86 -28.86
N LYS A 50 -29.66 29.79 -28.88
CA LYS A 50 -28.29 29.52 -29.35
C LYS A 50 -27.37 28.96 -28.26
N ALA A 51 -27.69 29.14 -26.98
CA ALA A 51 -26.95 28.51 -25.89
C ALA A 51 -27.25 27.00 -25.90
N GLN A 52 -26.25 26.15 -26.11
CA GLN A 52 -26.43 24.70 -26.26
C GLN A 52 -26.23 23.94 -24.95
N GLY A 53 -25.77 24.62 -23.90
CA GLY A 53 -25.55 24.01 -22.59
C GLY A 53 -25.63 25.00 -21.43
N VAL A 54 -25.38 24.48 -20.22
CA VAL A 54 -25.41 25.25 -18.96
C VAL A 54 -24.25 26.26 -18.87
N CYS A 55 -23.17 25.99 -19.60
CA CYS A 55 -21.96 26.79 -19.67
C CYS A 55 -21.94 27.78 -20.82
N ASP A 56 -23.00 27.85 -21.64
CA ASP A 56 -23.10 28.86 -22.69
C ASP A 56 -23.96 30.04 -22.21
N GLU A 57 -23.49 31.25 -22.50
CA GLU A 57 -24.24 32.48 -22.32
C GLU A 57 -24.37 33.21 -23.66
N ALA A 58 -25.60 33.30 -24.16
CA ALA A 58 -25.89 33.96 -25.41
C ALA A 58 -26.36 35.40 -25.14
N SER A 59 -25.73 36.39 -25.79
CA SER A 59 -26.07 37.80 -25.68
C SER A 59 -26.16 38.48 -27.04
N CYS A 60 -26.96 39.55 -27.12
CA CYS A 60 -27.16 40.32 -28.33
C CYS A 60 -26.20 41.51 -28.39
N VAL A 61 -25.17 41.43 -29.23
CA VAL A 61 -24.17 42.49 -29.40
C VAL A 61 -24.27 43.06 -30.80
N SER A 62 -24.66 44.34 -30.89
CA SER A 62 -24.82 45.07 -32.17
C SER A 62 -25.76 44.35 -33.18
N GLY A 63 -26.83 43.73 -32.68
CA GLY A 63 -27.81 43.01 -33.50
C GLY A 63 -27.37 41.63 -33.98
N THR A 64 -26.30 41.06 -33.41
CA THR A 64 -25.86 39.67 -33.66
C THR A 64 -25.85 38.89 -32.34
N CYS A 65 -26.37 37.66 -32.36
CA CYS A 65 -26.28 36.79 -31.20
C CYS A 65 -24.87 36.19 -31.09
N ILE A 66 -24.15 36.55 -30.04
CA ILE A 66 -22.84 36.00 -29.69
C ILE A 66 -23.05 35.02 -28.54
N VAL A 67 -22.45 33.84 -28.63
CA VAL A 67 -22.41 32.85 -27.55
C VAL A 67 -21.03 32.91 -26.93
N ASN A 68 -20.96 33.19 -25.63
CA ASN A 68 -19.73 33.14 -24.84
C ASN A 68 -19.82 31.95 -23.90
N THR A 69 -18.71 31.25 -23.78
CA THR A 69 -18.56 30.15 -22.82
C THR A 69 -18.21 30.71 -21.45
N LYS A 70 -18.92 30.27 -20.41
CA LYS A 70 -18.66 30.65 -19.01
C LYS A 70 -17.37 29.98 -18.52
N GLU A 71 -16.52 30.78 -17.89
CA GLU A 71 -15.32 30.29 -17.18
C GLU A 71 -15.72 29.54 -15.90
N ASN A 72 -14.93 28.53 -15.52
CA ASN A 72 -15.12 27.69 -14.33
C ASN A 72 -16.49 26.98 -14.37
N CYS A 73 -16.84 26.46 -15.55
CA CYS A 73 -18.10 25.78 -15.77
C CYS A 73 -17.87 24.43 -16.43
N CYS A 74 -18.07 23.39 -15.63
CA CYS A 74 -17.93 22.03 -16.10
C CYS A 74 -18.93 21.65 -17.20
N GLY A 75 -18.40 21.14 -18.32
CA GLY A 75 -19.09 20.84 -19.56
C GLY A 75 -18.79 21.85 -20.68
N ASN A 76 -17.84 22.76 -20.48
CA ASN A 76 -17.43 23.76 -21.45
C ASN A 76 -16.28 23.30 -22.37
N GLY A 77 -15.71 22.13 -22.08
CA GLY A 77 -14.63 21.50 -22.84
C GLY A 77 -13.24 22.11 -22.60
N VAL A 78 -13.08 22.97 -21.60
CA VAL A 78 -11.82 23.62 -21.21
C VAL A 78 -11.59 23.38 -19.71
N CYS A 79 -10.60 22.57 -19.38
CA CYS A 79 -10.19 22.40 -17.99
C CYS A 79 -9.49 23.67 -17.47
N GLU A 80 -10.15 24.48 -16.64
CA GLU A 80 -9.51 25.65 -16.03
C GLU A 80 -8.67 25.25 -14.80
N GLU A 81 -7.36 25.02 -14.99
CA GLU A 81 -6.45 24.43 -13.99
C GLU A 81 -6.42 25.10 -12.60
N GLU A 82 -6.83 26.37 -12.48
CA GLU A 82 -6.88 27.09 -11.19
C GLU A 82 -8.10 26.72 -10.33
N SER A 83 -9.18 26.25 -10.93
CA SER A 83 -10.49 26.04 -10.28
C SER A 83 -11.10 24.67 -10.56
N GLU A 84 -10.71 24.04 -11.66
CA GLU A 84 -11.17 22.75 -12.12
C GLU A 84 -10.05 21.72 -12.16
N ASN A 85 -10.41 20.46 -11.94
CA ASN A 85 -9.56 19.31 -12.18
C ASN A 85 -10.45 18.10 -12.47
N VAL A 86 -9.84 16.99 -12.87
CA VAL A 86 -10.56 15.74 -13.17
C VAL A 86 -11.53 15.26 -12.08
N CYS A 87 -11.32 15.63 -10.82
CA CYS A 87 -12.21 15.27 -9.72
C CYS A 87 -13.40 16.20 -9.53
N SER A 88 -13.30 17.46 -9.94
CA SER A 88 -14.41 18.42 -9.91
C SER A 88 -15.13 18.55 -11.25
N CYS A 89 -14.40 18.40 -12.35
CA CYS A 89 -14.93 18.42 -13.71
C CYS A 89 -14.29 17.36 -14.63
N PRO A 90 -14.73 16.09 -14.54
CA PRO A 90 -14.19 15.01 -15.37
C PRO A 90 -14.53 15.12 -16.86
N SER A 91 -15.54 15.91 -17.25
CA SER A 91 -15.89 16.08 -18.66
C SER A 91 -14.90 16.95 -19.43
N ASP A 92 -14.29 17.92 -18.74
CA ASP A 92 -13.45 18.93 -19.37
C ASP A 92 -11.97 18.68 -19.06
N CYS A 93 -11.68 18.09 -17.90
CA CYS A 93 -10.35 17.70 -17.48
C CYS A 93 -10.09 16.22 -17.82
N GLU A 94 -9.65 15.95 -19.05
CA GLU A 94 -9.38 14.60 -19.59
C GLU A 94 -8.18 13.88 -18.94
N THR A 95 -7.48 14.49 -17.99
CA THR A 95 -6.35 13.87 -17.27
C THR A 95 -6.87 12.79 -16.32
N GLY A 96 -6.97 11.56 -16.81
CA GLY A 96 -7.57 10.44 -16.07
C GLY A 96 -7.03 10.28 -14.64
N CYS A 97 -7.90 10.44 -13.65
CA CYS A 97 -7.65 10.09 -12.25
C CYS A 97 -8.18 8.69 -11.93
N GLU A 98 -7.89 7.75 -12.82
CA GLU A 98 -8.33 6.36 -12.74
C GLU A 98 -7.22 5.43 -13.23
N GLY A 99 -7.31 4.17 -12.84
CA GLY A 99 -6.34 3.13 -13.21
C GLY A 99 -5.30 2.87 -12.13
N HIS A 100 -4.48 1.85 -12.38
CA HIS A 100 -3.46 1.40 -11.44
C HIS A 100 -2.33 2.42 -11.31
N VAL A 101 -1.81 2.58 -10.09
CA VAL A 101 -0.61 3.37 -9.85
C VAL A 101 0.58 2.67 -10.49
N GLU A 102 1.38 3.41 -11.25
CA GLU A 102 2.62 2.91 -11.84
C GLU A 102 3.82 3.40 -11.04
N PHE A 103 4.71 2.50 -10.66
CA PHE A 103 5.94 2.85 -9.95
C PHE A 103 7.15 2.16 -10.56
N LYS A 104 8.31 2.80 -10.42
CA LYS A 104 9.58 2.30 -10.92
C LYS A 104 10.23 1.38 -9.88
N THR A 105 10.48 0.13 -10.25
CA THR A 105 11.15 -0.85 -9.38
C THR A 105 12.64 -0.50 -9.22
N PRO A 106 13.36 -1.13 -8.26
CA PRO A 106 14.81 -0.94 -8.13
C PRO A 106 15.63 -1.28 -9.38
N SER A 107 15.12 -2.13 -10.28
CA SER A 107 15.76 -2.44 -11.57
C SER A 107 15.47 -1.40 -12.65
N GLY A 108 14.61 -0.42 -12.37
CA GLY A 108 14.18 0.62 -13.27
C GLY A 108 12.97 0.27 -14.15
N ALA A 109 12.37 -0.92 -13.98
CA ALA A 109 11.18 -1.31 -14.72
C ALA A 109 9.93 -0.61 -14.15
N ILE A 110 8.97 -0.28 -15.01
CA ILE A 110 7.66 0.24 -14.59
C ILE A 110 6.79 -0.95 -14.19
N GLN A 111 6.21 -0.89 -12.99
CA GLN A 111 5.29 -1.89 -12.45
C GLN A 111 3.97 -1.22 -12.07
N LYS A 112 2.86 -1.86 -12.45
CA LYS A 112 1.51 -1.50 -12.01
C LYS A 112 1.25 -2.05 -10.60
N SER A 113 0.71 -1.22 -9.72
CA SER A 113 0.23 -1.62 -8.41
C SER A 113 -0.93 -2.61 -8.53
N LYS A 114 -1.03 -3.50 -7.56
CA LYS A 114 -2.13 -4.46 -7.49
C LYS A 114 -3.30 -3.91 -6.69
N TYR A 115 -3.02 -3.19 -5.59
CA TYR A 115 -4.05 -2.73 -4.66
C TYR A 115 -4.29 -1.21 -4.70
N PHE A 116 -3.35 -0.46 -5.26
CA PHE A 116 -3.50 0.98 -5.43
C PHE A 116 -4.10 1.32 -6.79
N ASN A 117 -4.94 2.34 -6.80
CA ASN A 117 -5.48 2.98 -8.00
C ASN A 117 -5.45 4.50 -7.80
N TYR A 118 -5.35 5.24 -8.89
CA TYR A 118 -5.67 6.67 -8.87
C TYR A 118 -7.16 6.85 -8.63
N GLY A 119 -7.48 7.88 -7.88
CA GLY A 119 -8.86 8.29 -7.63
C GLY A 119 -8.97 9.59 -6.89
N CYS A 120 -10.15 10.17 -6.99
CA CYS A 120 -10.46 11.44 -6.37
C CYS A 120 -10.59 11.30 -4.85
N ILE A 121 -9.75 12.04 -4.13
CA ILE A 121 -9.80 12.20 -2.67
C ILE A 121 -10.17 13.67 -2.41
N GLY A 122 -11.46 13.92 -2.26
CA GLY A 122 -11.98 15.29 -2.30
C GLY A 122 -11.84 15.87 -3.71
N SER A 123 -11.23 17.05 -3.83
CA SER A 123 -11.00 17.74 -5.10
C SER A 123 -9.61 17.50 -5.68
N GLN A 124 -8.88 16.48 -5.22
CA GLN A 124 -7.53 16.17 -5.71
C GLN A 124 -7.45 14.74 -6.20
N CYS A 125 -6.71 14.54 -7.29
CA CYS A 125 -6.34 13.20 -7.69
C CYS A 125 -5.27 12.66 -6.75
N GLY A 126 -5.51 11.50 -6.16
CA GLY A 126 -4.58 10.86 -5.25
C GLY A 126 -4.61 9.35 -5.35
N ILE A 127 -3.72 8.70 -4.62
CA ILE A 127 -3.70 7.24 -4.51
C ILE A 127 -4.78 6.81 -3.52
N LYS A 128 -5.72 5.98 -4.00
CA LYS A 128 -6.66 5.24 -3.17
C LYS A 128 -6.35 3.75 -3.26
N TYR A 129 -6.64 3.02 -2.19
CA TYR A 129 -6.78 1.57 -2.27
C TYR A 129 -8.23 1.19 -2.00
N ASN A 130 -8.69 0.10 -2.61
CA ASN A 130 -10.08 -0.31 -2.53
C ASN A 130 -10.33 -1.13 -1.25
N PRO A 131 -11.16 -0.66 -0.30
CA PRO A 131 -11.40 -1.40 0.95
C PRO A 131 -12.05 -2.78 0.74
N SER A 132 -12.76 -2.99 -0.37
CA SER A 132 -13.36 -4.29 -0.70
C SER A 132 -12.34 -5.38 -1.07
N GLU A 133 -11.08 -4.99 -1.32
CA GLU A 133 -9.98 -5.92 -1.56
C GLU A 133 -9.32 -6.40 -0.27
N ILE A 134 -9.63 -5.76 0.88
CA ILE A 134 -9.14 -6.18 2.19
C ILE A 134 -9.82 -7.49 2.58
N LYS A 135 -9.02 -8.55 2.70
CA LYS A 135 -9.49 -9.87 3.12
C LYS A 135 -8.72 -10.35 4.33
N PRO A 136 -9.37 -10.94 5.34
CA PRO A 136 -8.67 -11.64 6.40
C PRO A 136 -8.06 -12.93 5.86
N HIS A 137 -6.83 -13.22 6.26
CA HIS A 137 -6.13 -14.45 6.00
C HIS A 137 -5.77 -15.11 7.34
N GLN A 138 -5.83 -16.43 7.37
CA GLN A 138 -5.44 -17.23 8.52
C GLN A 138 -4.61 -18.43 8.06
N ALA A 139 -3.55 -18.72 8.78
CA ALA A 139 -2.69 -19.87 8.56
C ALA A 139 -2.54 -20.64 9.87
N TYR A 140 -2.76 -21.95 9.82
CA TYR A 140 -2.62 -22.85 10.97
C TYR A 140 -1.40 -23.75 10.81
N HIS A 141 -0.62 -23.90 11.87
CA HIS A 141 0.56 -24.76 11.92
C HIS A 141 0.68 -25.46 13.27
N ASP A 142 1.06 -26.75 13.25
CA ASP A 142 1.51 -27.45 14.45
C ASP A 142 3.03 -27.30 14.59
N LEU A 143 3.47 -26.60 15.63
CA LEU A 143 4.87 -26.49 16.01
C LEU A 143 5.24 -27.67 16.90
N ARG A 144 6.01 -28.63 16.36
CA ARG A 144 6.38 -29.87 17.04
C ARG A 144 7.86 -29.87 17.38
N GLN A 145 8.19 -30.04 18.66
CA GLN A 145 9.56 -30.26 19.12
C GLN A 145 9.58 -31.34 20.20
N ASP A 146 10.00 -32.54 19.82
CA ASP A 146 10.13 -33.80 20.59
C ASP A 146 9.00 -34.12 21.58
N ASN A 147 8.91 -33.33 22.65
CA ASN A 147 8.06 -33.53 23.83
C ASN A 147 7.03 -32.42 24.03
N LEU A 148 6.84 -31.56 23.02
CA LEU A 148 5.95 -30.40 23.08
C LEU A 148 5.33 -30.16 21.70
N VAL A 149 4.02 -29.96 21.69
CA VAL A 149 3.25 -29.57 20.49
C VAL A 149 2.46 -28.31 20.80
N ILE A 150 2.78 -27.22 20.09
CA ILE A 150 2.07 -25.95 20.16
C ILE A 150 1.35 -25.74 18.82
N GLY A 151 0.03 -25.61 18.84
CA GLY A 151 -0.73 -25.13 17.70
C GLY A 151 -0.54 -23.62 17.55
N MET A 152 -0.25 -23.14 16.35
CA MET A 152 -0.11 -21.73 16.03
C MET A 152 -1.14 -21.36 14.96
N THR A 153 -1.96 -20.37 15.23
CA THR A 153 -2.82 -19.70 14.24
C THR A 153 -2.29 -18.30 14.01
N ALA A 154 -1.80 -18.01 12.80
CA ALA A 154 -1.42 -16.67 12.40
C ALA A 154 -2.57 -16.03 11.61
N SER A 155 -2.95 -14.80 11.93
CA SER A 155 -4.00 -14.03 11.28
C SER A 155 -3.52 -12.65 10.87
N TYR A 156 -3.88 -12.22 9.67
CA TYR A 156 -3.55 -10.88 9.14
C TYR A 156 -4.58 -10.46 8.09
N ILE A 157 -4.56 -9.20 7.69
CA ILE A 157 -5.34 -8.71 6.55
C ILE A 157 -4.45 -8.55 5.32
N GLN A 158 -5.03 -8.75 4.13
CA GLN A 158 -4.36 -8.54 2.86
C GLN A 158 -5.19 -7.58 1.97
N PRO A 159 -4.59 -6.53 1.40
CA PRO A 159 -3.20 -6.09 1.61
C PRO A 159 -2.95 -5.65 3.06
N PHE A 160 -1.70 -5.79 3.50
CA PHE A 160 -1.24 -5.45 4.84
C PHE A 160 -0.78 -4.00 4.88
N GLU A 161 -1.48 -3.14 5.61
CA GLU A 161 -1.11 -1.73 5.76
C GLU A 161 0.00 -1.55 6.80
N ILE A 162 1.18 -1.06 6.39
CA ILE A 162 2.36 -1.05 7.27
C ILE A 162 2.24 -0.14 8.50
N ASN A 163 1.44 0.93 8.42
CA ASN A 163 1.34 1.93 9.50
C ASN A 163 0.34 1.54 10.60
N HIS A 164 -0.56 0.60 10.31
CA HIS A 164 -1.69 0.26 11.17
C HIS A 164 -1.90 -1.25 11.36
N GLY A 165 -1.25 -2.07 10.54
CA GLY A 165 -1.42 -3.51 10.56
C GLY A 165 -0.64 -4.19 11.70
N SER A 166 -1.24 -5.25 12.22
CA SER A 166 -0.59 -6.21 13.10
C SER A 166 -0.79 -7.63 12.57
N VAL A 167 0.14 -8.52 12.91
CA VAL A 167 -0.04 -9.96 12.73
C VAL A 167 -0.52 -10.53 14.05
N GLY A 168 -1.75 -11.02 14.07
CA GLY A 168 -2.29 -11.76 15.21
C GLY A 168 -1.72 -13.18 15.25
N ILE A 169 -1.24 -13.61 16.40
CA ILE A 169 -0.65 -14.93 16.61
C ILE A 169 -1.33 -15.54 17.84
N GLU A 170 -2.11 -16.59 17.61
CA GLU A 170 -2.66 -17.42 18.68
C GLU A 170 -1.80 -18.66 18.85
N LEU A 171 -1.34 -18.91 20.07
CA LEU A 171 -0.58 -20.11 20.43
C LEU A 171 -1.43 -20.94 21.39
N GLN A 172 -1.56 -22.23 21.13
CA GLN A 172 -2.29 -23.16 21.99
C GLN A 172 -1.43 -24.38 22.33
N LEU A 173 -1.31 -24.73 23.60
CA LEU A 173 -0.65 -25.97 24.01
C LEU A 173 -1.53 -27.16 23.63
N LYS A 174 -1.12 -27.96 22.65
CA LYS A 174 -1.89 -29.11 22.16
C LYS A 174 -1.52 -30.41 22.86
N ASP A 175 -0.23 -30.60 23.15
CA ASP A 175 0.29 -31.81 23.76
C ASP A 175 1.67 -31.56 24.39
N TYR A 176 2.02 -32.35 25.41
CA TYR A 176 3.37 -32.39 25.98
C TYR A 176 3.65 -33.72 26.67
N ASN A 177 4.92 -34.12 26.73
CA ASN A 177 5.33 -35.28 27.50
C ASN A 177 5.55 -34.89 28.96
N ALA A 178 4.60 -35.24 29.83
CA ALA A 178 4.63 -34.94 31.26
C ALA A 178 5.80 -35.59 32.02
N GLU A 179 6.47 -36.61 31.46
CA GLU A 179 7.67 -37.18 32.05
C GLU A 179 8.94 -36.37 31.74
N LEU A 180 8.91 -35.52 30.71
CA LEU A 180 10.11 -34.85 30.18
C LEU A 180 10.02 -33.31 30.22
N VAL A 181 8.83 -32.76 30.34
CA VAL A 181 8.57 -31.32 30.35
C VAL A 181 7.65 -30.97 31.51
N ALA A 182 8.08 -30.02 32.35
CA ALA A 182 7.23 -29.41 33.36
C ALA A 182 6.57 -28.15 32.81
N LEU A 183 5.33 -27.92 33.22
CA LEU A 183 4.58 -26.69 32.93
C LEU A 183 4.88 -25.60 33.98
N PRO A 184 4.69 -24.32 33.64
CA PRO A 184 4.20 -23.82 32.35
C PRO A 184 5.27 -23.72 31.26
N VAL A 185 4.80 -23.65 30.02
CA VAL A 185 5.62 -23.21 28.88
C VAL A 185 5.61 -21.69 28.85
N PHE A 186 6.78 -21.05 28.96
CA PHE A 186 6.89 -19.60 28.94
C PHE A 186 7.18 -19.10 27.52
N ILE A 187 6.36 -18.21 26.98
CA ILE A 187 6.61 -17.56 25.69
C ILE A 187 7.27 -16.21 25.94
N SER A 188 8.56 -16.10 25.62
CA SER A 188 9.35 -14.90 25.96
C SER A 188 9.35 -13.82 24.88
N GLU A 189 9.32 -14.21 23.61
CA GLU A 189 9.36 -13.27 22.49
C GLU A 189 8.72 -13.86 21.24
N VAL A 190 7.97 -13.04 20.52
CA VAL A 190 7.47 -13.37 19.19
C VAL A 190 7.97 -12.31 18.21
N ARG A 191 8.56 -12.79 17.11
CA ARG A 191 9.16 -11.97 16.06
C ARG A 191 8.53 -12.31 14.73
N VAL A 192 8.26 -11.29 13.94
CA VAL A 192 7.83 -11.40 12.55
C VAL A 192 8.97 -10.86 11.68
N MET A 193 9.44 -11.68 10.74
CA MET A 193 10.65 -11.42 9.96
C MET A 193 10.44 -11.68 8.47
N GLU A 194 11.23 -11.02 7.64
CA GLU A 194 11.46 -11.39 6.24
C GLU A 194 12.94 -11.72 6.09
N ASN A 195 13.28 -12.98 5.84
CA ASN A 195 14.68 -13.44 5.87
C ASN A 195 15.37 -13.02 7.19
N SER A 196 16.33 -12.09 7.14
CA SER A 196 17.02 -11.52 8.30
C SER A 196 16.49 -10.13 8.72
N LEU A 197 15.53 -9.56 7.99
CA LEU A 197 14.91 -8.27 8.32
C LEU A 197 13.84 -8.50 9.38
N LEU A 198 13.98 -7.83 10.52
CA LEU A 198 12.96 -7.80 11.56
C LEU A 198 11.84 -6.84 11.14
N LEU A 199 10.63 -7.36 10.94
CA LEU A 199 9.45 -6.57 10.60
C LEU A 199 8.68 -6.11 11.84
N GLY A 200 8.65 -6.95 12.88
CA GLY A 200 7.96 -6.65 14.14
C GLY A 200 8.42 -7.58 15.25
N ARG A 201 8.28 -7.13 16.50
CA ARG A 201 8.55 -7.96 17.68
C ARG A 201 7.70 -7.54 18.87
N VAL A 202 7.35 -8.50 19.71
CA VAL A 202 6.77 -8.27 21.03
C VAL A 202 7.41 -9.22 22.03
N LYS A 203 7.77 -8.70 23.20
CA LYS A 203 8.32 -9.49 24.30
C LYS A 203 7.23 -9.76 25.33
N GLY A 204 7.06 -11.02 25.69
CA GLY A 204 6.14 -11.45 26.74
C GLY A 204 6.88 -11.55 28.07
N ALA A 205 6.40 -10.83 29.08
CA ALA A 205 6.88 -11.04 30.45
C ALA A 205 6.17 -12.24 31.11
N ASP A 206 4.87 -12.41 30.83
CA ASP A 206 3.98 -13.30 31.60
C ASP A 206 3.17 -14.27 30.72
N TRP A 207 3.54 -14.44 29.46
CA TRP A 207 2.85 -15.36 28.57
C TRP A 207 3.20 -16.80 28.92
N THR A 208 2.20 -17.53 29.39
CA THR A 208 2.34 -18.91 29.85
C THR A 208 1.25 -19.79 29.25
N LEU A 209 1.59 -21.06 29.05
CA LEU A 209 0.64 -22.11 28.73
C LEU A 209 0.74 -23.15 29.86
N ASP A 210 -0.25 -23.14 30.74
CA ASP A 210 -0.24 -23.86 32.03
C ASP A 210 -0.78 -25.29 31.92
N SER A 211 -1.54 -25.59 30.88
CA SER A 211 -2.22 -26.86 30.65
C SER A 211 -2.56 -27.08 29.18
N ILE A 212 -2.83 -28.34 28.80
CA ILE A 212 -3.29 -28.66 27.44
C ILE A 212 -4.63 -27.99 27.18
N GLY A 213 -4.72 -27.27 26.06
CA GLY A 213 -5.89 -26.49 25.66
C GLY A 213 -5.75 -25.00 25.94
N ASP A 214 -4.85 -24.59 26.84
CA ASP A 214 -4.59 -23.17 27.11
C ASP A 214 -4.07 -22.49 25.85
N SER A 215 -4.51 -21.25 25.66
CA SER A 215 -4.08 -20.41 24.56
C SER A 215 -3.75 -18.99 24.99
N ILE A 216 -2.89 -18.36 24.21
CA ILE A 216 -2.55 -16.94 24.31
C ILE A 216 -2.69 -16.30 22.93
N SER A 217 -3.13 -15.04 22.90
CA SER A 217 -3.23 -14.25 21.67
C SER A 217 -2.27 -13.07 21.76
N ILE A 218 -1.44 -12.92 20.73
CA ILE A 218 -0.36 -11.92 20.66
C ILE A 218 -0.55 -11.14 19.36
N GLU A 219 -0.67 -9.82 19.47
CA GLU A 219 -0.65 -8.94 18.30
C GLU A 219 0.75 -8.38 18.10
N VAL A 220 1.38 -8.70 16.97
CA VAL A 220 2.71 -8.19 16.62
C VAL A 220 2.55 -7.02 15.65
N PRO A 221 2.75 -5.76 16.08
CA PRO A 221 2.76 -4.62 15.17
C PRO A 221 3.95 -4.74 14.22
N ILE A 222 3.71 -4.48 12.94
CA ILE A 222 4.74 -4.51 11.91
C ILE A 222 5.12 -3.06 11.61
N SER A 223 6.42 -2.79 11.55
CA SER A 223 6.94 -1.46 11.24
C SER A 223 8.31 -1.60 10.57
N TYR A 224 8.38 -1.27 9.29
CA TYR A 224 9.63 -1.15 8.55
C TYR A 224 9.49 -0.08 7.45
N SER A 225 10.62 0.39 6.93
CA SER A 225 10.62 1.34 5.81
C SER A 225 10.48 0.58 4.50
N MET A 226 9.38 0.82 3.79
CA MET A 226 9.18 0.30 2.44
C MET A 226 10.02 1.08 1.42
N ALA A 227 10.56 0.38 0.42
CA ALA A 227 11.29 0.95 -0.71
C ALA A 227 10.39 1.27 -1.91
N MET A 228 9.19 0.69 -1.94
CA MET A 228 8.15 0.91 -2.96
C MET A 228 6.80 1.07 -2.25
N PRO A 229 5.78 1.69 -2.89
CA PRO A 229 4.46 1.82 -2.28
C PRO A 229 3.80 0.45 -2.00
N GLU A 230 4.13 -0.56 -2.80
CA GLU A 230 3.66 -1.93 -2.64
C GLU A 230 4.83 -2.92 -2.69
N GLU A 231 4.93 -3.82 -1.70
CA GLU A 231 5.95 -4.85 -1.64
C GLU A 231 5.34 -6.22 -1.34
N GLN A 232 5.82 -7.25 -2.02
CA GLN A 232 5.44 -8.62 -1.73
C GLN A 232 6.57 -9.30 -0.92
N LYS A 233 6.26 -9.76 0.29
CA LYS A 233 7.24 -10.39 1.19
C LYS A 233 6.82 -11.79 1.62
N THR A 234 7.81 -12.65 1.84
CA THR A 234 7.62 -13.92 2.55
C THR A 234 7.88 -13.69 4.03
N VAL A 235 6.89 -13.98 4.86
CA VAL A 235 6.93 -13.70 6.29
C VAL A 235 7.21 -14.97 7.09
N THR A 236 8.16 -14.87 8.00
CA THR A 236 8.54 -15.90 8.95
C THR A 236 8.23 -15.43 10.37
N ILE A 237 7.48 -16.26 11.09
CA ILE A 237 7.18 -16.09 12.51
C ILE A 237 8.21 -16.89 13.30
N GLN A 238 8.86 -16.23 14.26
CA GLN A 238 9.79 -16.85 15.19
C GLN A 238 9.27 -16.67 16.62
N ILE A 239 9.20 -17.77 17.37
CA ILE A 239 8.69 -17.80 18.74
C ILE A 239 9.79 -18.33 19.64
N ASP A 240 10.28 -17.50 20.55
CA ASP A 240 11.23 -17.90 21.57
C ASP A 240 10.50 -18.27 22.85
N TYR A 241 10.74 -19.49 23.32
CA TYR A 241 10.03 -20.06 24.45
C TYR A 241 10.98 -20.79 25.40
N GLN A 242 10.53 -20.95 26.65
CA GLN A 242 11.29 -21.60 27.69
C GLN A 242 10.45 -22.71 28.33
N VAL A 243 11.09 -23.86 28.52
CA VAL A 243 10.50 -24.99 29.23
C VAL A 243 11.48 -25.54 30.25
N MET A 244 10.92 -26.03 31.34
CA MET A 244 11.67 -26.75 32.35
C MET A 244 11.73 -28.22 31.99
N LYS A 245 12.93 -28.74 31.70
CA LYS A 245 13.09 -30.16 31.43
C LYS A 245 13.10 -30.95 32.73
N LEU A 246 12.37 -32.06 32.73
CA LEU A 246 12.36 -33.02 33.81
C LEU A 246 13.39 -34.11 33.54
N LYS A 247 14.18 -34.42 34.57
CA LYS A 247 15.11 -35.55 34.55
C LYS A 247 14.59 -36.64 35.46
N LYS A 248 14.34 -37.80 34.87
CA LYS A 248 14.02 -39.03 35.59
C LYS A 248 15.26 -39.46 36.38
N ILE A 249 15.18 -39.41 37.70
CA ILE A 249 16.22 -39.90 38.60
C ILE A 249 15.70 -41.09 39.39
N SER A 250 16.61 -42.00 39.69
CA SER A 250 16.28 -43.20 40.43
C SER A 250 16.24 -42.87 41.93
N VAL A 251 15.14 -43.20 42.61
CA VAL A 251 14.99 -42.90 44.03
C VAL A 251 15.93 -43.81 44.82
N ARG A 252 16.72 -43.22 45.72
CA ARG A 252 17.65 -43.95 46.58
C ARG A 252 17.25 -43.82 48.04
N ASP A 253 17.42 -44.90 48.80
CA ASP A 253 17.24 -44.89 50.26
C ASP A 253 18.36 -44.10 50.97
N GLU A 254 18.25 -43.97 52.29
CA GLU A 254 19.26 -43.31 53.13
C GLU A 254 20.67 -43.93 53.01
N ASN A 255 20.77 -45.16 52.52
CA ASN A 255 22.02 -45.89 52.29
C ASN A 255 22.49 -45.80 50.83
N GLY A 256 21.82 -45.01 49.99
CA GLY A 256 22.15 -44.83 48.57
C GLY A 256 21.74 -46.00 47.67
N ARG A 257 20.96 -46.96 48.15
CA ARG A 257 20.47 -48.12 47.37
C ARG A 257 19.24 -47.74 46.57
N GLN A 258 19.10 -48.31 45.37
CA GLN A 258 17.93 -48.13 44.53
C GLN A 258 16.67 -48.62 45.26
N GLN A 259 15.64 -47.79 45.33
CA GLN A 259 14.33 -48.20 45.81
C GLN A 259 13.56 -48.92 44.71
N TYR A 260 12.80 -49.94 45.11
CA TYR A 260 11.91 -50.70 44.27
C TYR A 260 10.51 -50.68 44.90
N ASP A 261 9.47 -50.66 44.07
CA ASP A 261 8.09 -50.78 44.52
C ASP A 261 7.76 -52.22 44.97
N GLU A 262 6.51 -52.45 45.39
CA GLU A 262 6.03 -53.76 45.85
C GLU A 262 6.09 -54.86 44.76
N PHE A 263 6.23 -54.48 43.49
CA PHE A 263 6.37 -55.39 42.35
C PHE A 263 7.83 -55.57 41.92
N GLY A 264 8.79 -54.99 42.64
CA GLY A 264 10.20 -55.05 42.30
C GLY A 264 10.60 -54.17 41.12
N GLN A 265 9.81 -53.17 40.74
CA GLN A 265 10.16 -52.18 39.72
C GLN A 265 10.89 -50.99 40.35
N PRO A 266 11.94 -50.45 39.71
CA PRO A 266 12.68 -49.30 40.26
C PRO A 266 11.78 -48.07 40.37
N VAL A 267 11.77 -47.46 41.55
CA VAL A 267 11.05 -46.20 41.79
C VAL A 267 11.87 -45.03 41.22
N TYR A 268 11.20 -44.17 40.46
CA TYR A 268 11.77 -42.96 39.91
C TYR A 268 11.04 -41.72 40.43
N THR A 269 11.77 -40.61 40.51
CA THR A 269 11.20 -39.28 40.68
C THR A 269 11.73 -38.37 39.59
N TYR A 270 11.04 -37.26 39.35
CA TYR A 270 11.43 -36.27 38.36
C TYR A 270 11.91 -35.02 39.09
N ILE A 271 13.13 -34.59 38.77
CA ILE A 271 13.67 -33.33 39.27
C ILE A 271 13.83 -32.34 38.12
N ASN A 272 13.73 -31.06 38.45
CA ASN A 272 13.99 -29.97 37.52
C ASN A 272 15.48 -29.99 37.16
N ASP A 273 15.79 -30.20 35.87
CA ASP A 273 17.17 -30.33 35.40
C ASP A 273 17.72 -29.00 34.91
N THR A 274 17.09 -28.44 33.87
CA THR A 274 17.56 -27.20 33.24
C THR A 274 16.41 -26.46 32.59
N LEU A 275 16.41 -25.13 32.75
CA LEU A 275 15.63 -24.22 31.93
C LEU A 275 16.30 -24.14 30.56
N LYS A 276 15.58 -24.49 29.49
CA LYS A 276 16.10 -24.37 28.11
C LYS A 276 15.30 -23.34 27.34
N ILE A 277 16.00 -22.36 26.78
CA ILE A 277 15.47 -21.46 25.76
C ILE A 277 15.51 -22.21 24.43
N ASN A 278 14.37 -22.28 23.76
CA ASN A 278 14.22 -22.88 22.45
C ASN A 278 13.51 -21.88 21.53
N THR A 279 13.52 -22.17 20.24
CA THR A 279 12.96 -21.30 19.22
C THR A 279 12.20 -22.13 18.21
N PHE A 280 10.94 -21.80 17.98
CA PHE A 280 10.20 -22.24 16.80
C PHE A 280 10.36 -21.22 15.67
N ILE A 281 10.51 -21.71 14.44
CA ILE A 281 10.55 -20.88 13.24
C ILE A 281 9.54 -21.46 12.25
N GLN A 282 8.58 -20.64 11.84
CA GLN A 282 7.56 -21.03 10.87
C GLN A 282 7.41 -19.94 9.81
N THR A 283 7.66 -20.31 8.55
CA THR A 283 7.40 -19.45 7.40
C THR A 283 5.96 -19.62 6.94
N LEU A 284 5.25 -18.51 6.76
CA LEU A 284 3.92 -18.53 6.17
C LEU A 284 4.04 -18.91 4.69
N ALA A 285 3.20 -19.86 4.25
CA ALA A 285 3.26 -20.37 2.89
C ALA A 285 2.88 -19.30 1.84
N GLU A 286 1.98 -18.38 2.21
CA GLU A 286 1.54 -17.30 1.36
C GLU A 286 2.45 -16.08 1.47
N ARG A 287 2.69 -15.44 0.33
CA ARG A 287 3.36 -14.15 0.29
C ARG A 287 2.37 -13.05 0.66
N ILE A 288 2.76 -12.19 1.59
CA ILE A 288 1.95 -11.06 2.05
C ILE A 288 2.29 -9.83 1.21
N TYR A 289 1.27 -9.11 0.76
CA TYR A 289 1.44 -7.82 0.10
C TYR A 289 1.34 -6.71 1.14
N PHE A 290 2.43 -5.99 1.34
CA PHE A 290 2.50 -4.80 2.18
C PHE A 290 2.22 -3.57 1.35
N ILE A 291 1.48 -2.63 1.92
CA ILE A 291 1.16 -1.34 1.31
C ILE A 291 1.47 -0.20 2.29
N ASP A 292 1.95 0.92 1.76
CA ASP A 292 2.07 2.18 2.49
C ASP A 292 1.23 3.28 1.81
N PRO A 293 0.02 3.56 2.30
CA PRO A 293 -0.83 4.62 1.74
C PRO A 293 -0.24 6.03 1.85
N ASN A 294 0.81 6.24 2.66
CA ASN A 294 1.46 7.54 2.82
C ASN A 294 2.73 7.71 1.97
N TYR A 295 3.06 6.73 1.11
CA TYR A 295 4.29 6.74 0.32
C TYR A 295 4.47 8.02 -0.52
N ASP A 296 3.40 8.52 -1.14
CA ASP A 296 3.42 9.68 -2.02
C ASP A 296 3.69 11.02 -1.33
N LYS A 297 3.40 11.13 -0.03
CA LYS A 297 3.71 12.36 0.72
C LYS A 297 5.21 12.62 0.82
N VAL A 298 6.05 11.66 0.42
CA VAL A 298 7.49 11.72 0.65
C VAL A 298 8.29 12.00 -0.63
N LYS A 299 7.87 11.57 -1.85
CA LYS A 299 8.78 11.61 -3.04
C LYS A 299 8.15 11.57 -4.44
N VAL A 300 7.10 12.32 -4.77
CA VAL A 300 6.71 12.43 -6.19
C VAL A 300 6.72 13.88 -6.67
N ASP A 301 7.93 14.36 -6.92
CA ASP A 301 8.15 15.58 -7.69
C ASP A 301 8.15 15.20 -9.18
N PHE A 302 6.97 15.25 -9.82
CA PHE A 302 6.81 15.03 -11.26
C PHE A 302 7.32 16.21 -12.10
N SER A 303 7.91 17.26 -11.50
CA SER A 303 8.31 18.49 -12.20
C SER A 303 9.64 18.40 -12.98
N GLN A 304 10.14 17.20 -13.28
CA GLN A 304 11.38 17.02 -14.05
C GLN A 304 11.17 16.18 -15.33
N GLU A 305 10.25 16.61 -16.19
CA GLU A 305 10.30 16.36 -17.64
C GLU A 305 10.46 17.67 -18.43
#